data_AF-A0A6G1RRW2-F1
#
_entry.id   AF-A0A6G1RRW2-F1
#
_cell.length_a   1.000
_cell.length_b   1.000
_cell.length_c   1.000
_cell.angle_alpha   90.00
_cell.angle_beta   90.00
_cell.angle_gamma   90.00
#
_symmetry.space_group_name_H-M   'P 1'
#
loop_
_entity.id
_entity.type
_entity.pdbx_description
1 polymer ?
#
loop_
_entity_poly.entity_id
_entity_poly.type
_entity_poly.pdbx_seq_one_letter_code
_entity_poly.pdbx_strand_id
1 'polypeptide(L)'
;VTAAPQRFRVDILSVDKGTPRVVTNLGLQWLEYMDGKATNVITKKELLTTDPDTDDGQLVYEITTGPRNGYVENKLKPGTAVTTFTQEDVNRGLIRYVVHEERVQETTDSFQFLVKDSKPNVVNGNTFHVQWSLLSFMYTR
;
A
#
# COMPACT_ATOMS: atom_id res chain seq x y z
N VAL A 1 60.65 6.59 -21.19
CA VAL A 1 59.47 7.19 -21.85
C VAL A 1 58.37 7.28 -20.81
N THR A 2 58.06 8.46 -20.29
CA THR A 2 56.96 8.66 -19.34
C THR A 2 55.73 9.14 -20.11
N ALA A 3 54.61 8.43 -19.97
CA ALA A 3 53.36 8.78 -20.64
C ALA A 3 52.80 10.09 -20.08
N ALA A 4 52.29 10.96 -20.96
CA ALA A 4 51.66 12.22 -20.57
C ALA A 4 50.30 11.97 -19.89
N PRO A 5 49.92 12.77 -18.88
CA PRO A 5 48.67 12.58 -18.17
C PRO A 5 47.47 12.89 -19.07
N GLN A 6 46.54 11.94 -19.15
CA GLN A 6 45.31 12.09 -19.91
C GLN A 6 44.17 12.52 -18.98
N ARG A 7 43.46 13.58 -19.36
CA ARG A 7 42.23 13.99 -18.68
C ARG A 7 41.05 13.37 -19.40
N PHE A 8 40.14 12.79 -18.63
CA PHE A 8 38.84 12.36 -19.12
C PHE A 8 37.76 13.12 -18.36
N ARG A 9 36.65 13.37 -19.04
CA ARG A 9 35.47 13.98 -18.45
C ARG A 9 34.57 12.86 -17.95
N VAL A 10 34.26 12.90 -16.66
CA VAL A 10 33.22 12.05 -16.06
C VAL A 10 31.97 12.90 -15.99
N ASP A 11 31.01 12.62 -16.86
CA ASP A 11 29.67 13.16 -16.70
C ASP A 11 28.90 12.15 -15.85
N ILE A 12 28.56 12.53 -14.61
CA ILE A 12 27.66 11.75 -13.77
C ILE A 12 26.26 11.98 -14.35
N LEU A 13 25.80 11.03 -15.16
CA LEU A 13 24.38 10.97 -15.50
C LEU A 13 23.63 10.70 -14.19
N SER A 14 22.77 11.63 -13.78
CA SER A 14 21.82 11.36 -12.70
C SER A 14 21.09 10.07 -13.05
N VAL A 15 21.31 9.01 -12.26
CA VAL A 15 20.37 7.87 -12.22
C VAL A 15 19.01 8.51 -12.13
N ASP A 16 18.12 8.19 -13.06
CA ASP A 16 16.72 8.57 -12.94
C ASP A 16 16.23 8.04 -11.58
N LYS A 17 16.11 8.95 -10.60
CA LYS A 17 15.79 8.66 -9.20
C LYS A 17 14.34 8.95 -8.87
N GLY A 18 13.55 9.44 -9.83
CA GLY A 18 12.18 9.90 -9.61
C GLY A 18 11.13 8.83 -9.91
N THR A 19 11.46 7.54 -9.89
CA THR A 19 10.44 6.50 -9.95
C THR A 19 10.17 6.01 -8.53
N PRO A 20 8.90 6.05 -8.07
CA PRO A 20 8.54 5.54 -6.76
C PRO A 20 8.98 4.10 -6.59
N ARG A 21 9.34 3.71 -5.36
CA ARG A 21 9.66 2.32 -5.05
C ARG A 21 8.79 1.82 -3.91
N VAL A 22 8.02 0.76 -4.17
CA VAL A 22 7.32 0.01 -3.13
C VAL A 22 8.37 -0.73 -2.30
N VAL A 23 8.65 -0.22 -1.10
CA VAL A 23 9.63 -0.77 -0.15
C VAL A 23 9.02 -1.90 0.67
N THR A 24 7.73 -1.81 0.98
CA THR A 24 7.02 -2.81 1.79
C THR A 24 5.64 -3.05 1.22
N ASN A 25 5.28 -4.33 1.10
CA ASN A 25 3.95 -4.80 0.72
C ASN A 25 3.73 -6.18 1.36
N LEU A 26 3.58 -6.20 2.69
CA LEU A 26 3.42 -7.43 3.47
C LEU A 26 1.95 -7.86 3.60
N GLY A 27 1.03 -6.99 3.19
CA GLY A 27 -0.40 -7.25 3.36
C GLY A 27 -0.85 -7.14 4.82
N LEU A 28 -2.13 -7.44 5.04
CA LEU A 28 -2.70 -7.63 6.37
C LEU A 28 -2.70 -9.11 6.72
N GLN A 29 -2.26 -9.45 7.93
CA GLN A 29 -2.17 -10.84 8.44
C GLN A 29 -3.22 -11.16 9.51
N TRP A 30 -3.99 -10.15 9.93
CA TRP A 30 -5.06 -10.27 10.92
C TRP A 30 -6.05 -9.12 10.76
N LEU A 31 -7.28 -9.35 11.21
CA LEU A 31 -8.33 -8.34 11.32
C LEU A 31 -8.85 -8.28 12.75
N GLU A 32 -9.23 -7.09 13.20
CA GLU A 32 -9.95 -6.86 14.45
C GLU A 32 -11.45 -6.75 14.16
N TYR A 33 -12.27 -7.28 15.08
CA TYR A 33 -13.72 -7.12 15.00
C TYR A 33 -14.13 -5.89 15.81
N MET A 34 -14.50 -4.81 15.13
CA MET A 34 -14.90 -3.54 15.73
C MET A 34 -16.19 -3.04 15.08
N ASP A 35 -17.12 -2.52 15.88
CA ASP A 35 -18.38 -1.94 15.39
C ASP A 35 -19.17 -2.86 14.44
N GLY A 36 -19.13 -4.18 14.71
CA GLY A 36 -19.82 -5.19 13.90
C GLY A 36 -19.11 -5.59 12.61
N LYS A 37 -17.88 -5.10 12.36
CA LYS A 37 -17.13 -5.35 11.13
C LYS A 37 -15.73 -5.87 11.41
N ALA A 38 -15.28 -6.84 10.62
CA ALA A 38 -13.88 -7.25 10.60
C ALA A 38 -13.06 -6.25 9.78
N THR A 39 -12.07 -5.61 10.39
CA THR A 39 -11.30 -4.52 9.78
C THR A 39 -9.89 -4.44 10.34
N ASN A 40 -8.96 -3.86 9.59
CA ASN A 40 -7.66 -3.46 10.13
C ASN A 40 -7.08 -2.29 9.34
N VAL A 41 -6.30 -1.46 10.03
CA VAL A 41 -5.62 -0.29 9.46
C VAL A 41 -4.43 -0.75 8.65
N ILE A 42 -4.27 -0.20 7.46
CA ILE A 42 -3.07 -0.37 6.64
C ILE A 42 -2.09 0.74 7.04
N THR A 43 -0.97 0.36 7.66
CA THR A 43 0.08 1.30 8.06
C THR A 43 1.33 1.11 7.21
N LYS A 44 2.35 1.95 7.43
CA LYS A 44 3.66 1.80 6.78
C LYS A 44 4.37 0.46 7.03
N LYS A 45 3.94 -0.30 8.04
CA LYS A 45 4.45 -1.65 8.30
C LYS A 45 3.93 -2.66 7.26
N GLU A 46 2.73 -2.44 6.76
CA GLU A 46 2.09 -3.31 5.78
C GLU A 46 2.33 -2.82 4.35
N LEU A 47 2.30 -1.50 4.13
CA LEU A 47 2.46 -0.86 2.82
C LEU A 47 3.29 0.42 2.92
N LEU A 48 4.45 0.44 2.24
CA LEU A 48 5.32 1.62 2.19
C LEU A 48 5.90 1.78 0.79
N THR A 49 5.69 2.95 0.20
CA THR A 49 6.36 3.43 -1.00
C THR A 49 7.18 4.65 -0.65
N THR A 50 8.39 4.75 -1.20
CA THR A 50 9.28 5.90 -1.03
C THR A 50 9.75 6.39 -2.37
N ASP A 51 9.90 7.70 -2.50
CA ASP A 51 10.59 8.35 -3.60
C ASP A 51 11.47 9.47 -3.01
N PRO A 52 12.80 9.50 -3.28
CA PRO A 52 13.69 10.53 -2.74
C PRO A 52 13.36 11.97 -3.15
N ASP A 53 12.59 12.17 -4.22
CA ASP A 53 12.27 13.50 -4.74
C ASP A 53 10.78 13.85 -4.77
N THR A 54 9.92 12.99 -4.21
CA THR A 54 8.48 13.21 -4.12
C THR A 54 7.99 13.04 -2.68
N ASP A 55 7.22 14.00 -2.19
CA ASP A 55 6.64 13.97 -0.84
C ASP A 55 5.56 12.87 -0.70
N ASP A 56 5.40 12.33 0.50
CA ASP A 56 4.44 11.23 0.78
C ASP A 56 2.99 11.56 0.37
N GLY A 57 2.58 12.83 0.45
CA GLY A 57 1.25 13.28 0.03
C GLY A 57 1.04 13.29 -1.49
N GLN A 58 2.12 13.19 -2.27
CA GLN A 58 2.10 13.15 -3.72
C GLN A 58 2.31 11.74 -4.28
N LEU A 59 2.65 10.77 -3.43
CA LEU A 59 2.70 9.35 -3.77
C LEU A 59 1.30 8.75 -3.67
N VAL A 60 0.64 8.59 -4.82
CA VAL A 60 -0.75 8.17 -4.91
C VAL A 60 -0.83 6.69 -5.25
N TYR A 61 -1.45 5.91 -4.37
CA TYR A 61 -1.93 4.57 -4.64
C TYR A 61 -3.25 4.63 -5.38
N GLU A 62 -3.38 3.86 -6.46
CA GLU A 62 -4.63 3.69 -7.20
C GLU A 62 -4.95 2.21 -7.31
N ILE A 63 -6.09 1.81 -6.75
CA ILE A 63 -6.61 0.45 -6.78
C ILE A 63 -7.15 0.20 -8.19
N THR A 64 -6.46 -0.66 -8.93
CA THR A 64 -6.82 -1.04 -10.31
C THR A 64 -7.83 -2.18 -10.34
N THR A 65 -7.74 -3.08 -9.36
CA THR A 65 -8.71 -4.17 -9.14
C THR A 65 -9.02 -4.22 -7.66
N GLY A 66 -10.27 -3.94 -7.28
CA GLY A 66 -10.71 -3.93 -5.88
C GLY A 66 -10.71 -5.31 -5.22
N PRO A 67 -10.80 -5.35 -3.88
CA PRO A 67 -11.02 -6.61 -3.15
C PRO A 67 -12.38 -7.23 -3.50
N ARG A 68 -12.52 -8.53 -3.32
CA ARG A 68 -13.76 -9.28 -3.61
C ARG A 68 -14.67 -9.44 -2.41
N ASN A 69 -14.09 -9.53 -1.22
CA ASN A 69 -14.74 -9.86 0.04
C ASN A 69 -14.88 -8.65 0.97
N GLY A 70 -14.26 -7.53 0.60
CA GLY A 70 -14.33 -6.28 1.34
C GLY A 70 -14.00 -5.08 0.47
N TYR A 71 -13.70 -3.98 1.14
CA TYR A 71 -13.36 -2.73 0.50
C TYR A 71 -12.32 -1.97 1.31
N VAL A 72 -11.59 -1.07 0.65
CA VAL A 72 -10.69 -0.13 1.32
C VAL A 72 -11.46 1.16 1.56
N GLU A 73 -11.34 1.75 2.74
CA GLU A 73 -11.95 3.04 3.08
C GLU A 73 -10.97 3.97 3.80
N ASN A 74 -11.27 5.27 3.75
CA ASN A 74 -10.63 6.25 4.61
C ASN A 74 -11.46 6.40 5.89
N LYS A 75 -10.84 6.30 7.06
CA LYS A 75 -11.49 6.42 8.38
C LYS A 75 -12.21 7.74 8.62
N LEU A 76 -11.87 8.79 7.87
CA LEU A 76 -12.58 10.07 7.90
C LEU A 76 -13.94 10.03 7.18
N LYS A 77 -14.17 9.01 6.34
CA LYS A 77 -15.40 8.77 5.59
C LYS A 77 -15.78 7.27 5.66
N PRO A 78 -16.09 6.76 6.87
CA PRO A 78 -16.37 5.34 7.05
C PRO A 78 -17.59 4.89 6.23
N GLY A 79 -17.58 3.64 5.75
CA GLY A 79 -18.62 3.06 4.91
C GLY A 79 -18.55 3.45 3.45
N THR A 80 -17.64 4.35 3.05
CA THR A 80 -17.45 4.73 1.64
C THR A 80 -16.15 4.13 1.12
N ALA A 81 -16.26 3.24 0.13
CA ALA A 81 -15.11 2.67 -0.53
C ALA A 81 -14.27 3.76 -1.24
N VAL A 82 -12.95 3.67 -1.12
CA VAL A 82 -12.00 4.51 -1.83
C VAL A 82 -11.18 3.66 -2.80
N THR A 83 -10.92 4.21 -3.98
CA THR A 83 -10.04 3.59 -4.98
C THR A 83 -8.69 4.27 -5.06
N THR A 84 -8.50 5.39 -4.36
CA THR A 84 -7.25 6.15 -4.32
C THR A 84 -6.96 6.64 -2.91
N PHE A 85 -5.68 6.66 -2.55
CA PHE A 85 -5.16 7.19 -1.28
C PHE A 85 -3.67 7.48 -1.40
N THR A 86 -3.10 8.23 -0.46
CA THR A 86 -1.68 8.64 -0.50
C THR A 86 -0.81 7.84 0.48
N GLN A 87 0.51 7.88 0.31
CA GLN A 87 1.45 7.40 1.34
C GLN A 87 1.28 8.18 2.65
N GLU A 88 0.96 9.47 2.59
CA GLU A 88 0.65 10.26 3.78
C GLU A 88 -0.59 9.72 4.53
N ASP A 89 -1.66 9.33 3.83
CA ASP A 89 -2.85 8.73 4.45
C ASP A 89 -2.51 7.41 5.17
N VAL A 90 -1.66 6.57 4.57
CA VAL A 90 -1.15 5.32 5.18
C VAL A 90 -0.30 5.64 6.41
N ASN A 91 0.59 6.63 6.32
CA ASN A 91 1.45 7.05 7.43
C ASN A 91 0.64 7.60 8.61
N ARG A 92 -0.48 8.28 8.32
CA ARG A 92 -1.41 8.80 9.33
C ARG A 92 -2.40 7.75 9.84
N GLY A 93 -2.36 6.52 9.32
CA GLY A 93 -3.26 5.43 9.73
C GLY A 93 -4.72 5.70 9.39
N LEU A 94 -4.98 6.40 8.29
CA LEU A 94 -6.32 6.75 7.83
C LEU A 94 -6.94 5.68 6.92
N ILE A 95 -6.12 4.81 6.33
CA ILE A 95 -6.60 3.79 5.39
C ILE A 95 -6.81 2.47 6.13
N ARG A 96 -7.95 1.82 5.89
CA ARG A 96 -8.24 0.49 6.43
C ARG A 96 -8.98 -0.36 5.42
N TYR A 97 -8.80 -1.67 5.54
CA TYR A 97 -9.62 -2.66 4.85
C TYR A 97 -10.79 -3.06 5.75
N VAL A 98 -11.97 -3.27 5.17
CA VAL A 98 -13.20 -3.67 5.87
C VAL A 98 -13.86 -4.80 5.10
N VAL A 99 -14.17 -5.91 5.78
CA VAL A 99 -14.91 -7.05 5.20
C VAL A 99 -16.39 -6.70 5.06
N HIS A 100 -17.01 -7.11 3.96
CA HIS A 100 -18.45 -7.01 3.78
C HIS A 100 -19.19 -7.95 4.75
N GLU A 101 -20.34 -7.53 5.28
CA GLU A 101 -21.09 -8.28 6.31
C GLU A 101 -21.50 -9.68 5.82
N GLU A 102 -21.78 -9.84 4.53
CA GLU A 102 -22.13 -11.11 3.90
C GLU A 102 -20.93 -12.03 3.62
N ARG A 103 -19.69 -11.57 3.87
CA ARG A 103 -18.43 -12.28 3.57
C ARG A 103 -17.66 -12.72 4.82
N VAL A 104 -18.33 -12.80 5.96
CA VAL A 104 -17.73 -13.14 7.27
C VAL A 104 -17.10 -14.53 7.37
N GLN A 105 -17.38 -15.44 6.42
CA GLN A 105 -16.76 -16.78 6.38
C GLN A 105 -15.46 -16.83 5.56
N GLU A 106 -15.17 -15.78 4.80
CA GLU A 106 -13.93 -15.68 4.04
C GLU A 106 -12.78 -15.32 4.97
N THR A 107 -11.58 -15.76 4.61
CA THR A 107 -10.34 -15.58 5.39
C THR A 107 -9.21 -14.99 4.55
N THR A 108 -9.48 -14.77 3.26
CA THR A 108 -8.51 -14.19 2.33
C THR A 108 -9.20 -13.22 1.38
N ASP A 109 -8.47 -12.18 1.02
CA ASP A 109 -8.82 -11.24 -0.04
C ASP A 109 -7.55 -10.59 -0.58
N SER A 110 -7.68 -9.81 -1.64
CA SER A 110 -6.58 -9.02 -2.18
C SER A 110 -7.10 -7.92 -3.09
N PHE A 111 -6.36 -6.82 -3.19
CA PHE A 111 -6.59 -5.82 -4.22
C PHE A 111 -5.31 -5.55 -5.00
N GLN A 112 -5.45 -5.22 -6.28
CA GLN A 112 -4.34 -4.80 -7.13
C GLN A 112 -4.26 -3.28 -7.15
N PHE A 113 -3.04 -2.76 -7.20
CA PHE A 113 -2.82 -1.33 -7.23
C PHE A 113 -1.59 -0.94 -8.06
N LEU A 114 -1.58 0.31 -8.47
CA LEU A 114 -0.40 1.02 -8.96
C LEU A 114 -0.03 2.16 -8.02
N VAL A 115 1.21 2.63 -8.11
CA VAL A 115 1.65 3.85 -7.44
C VAL A 115 2.18 4.82 -8.47
N LYS A 116 1.74 6.07 -8.39
CA LYS A 116 2.19 7.18 -9.24
C LYS A 116 2.68 8.32 -8.37
N ASP A 117 3.70 9.03 -8.85
CA ASP A 117 4.13 10.30 -8.30
C ASP A 117 3.50 11.48 -9.07
N SER A 118 4.04 12.68 -8.87
CA SER A 118 3.65 13.89 -9.61
C SER A 118 4.22 13.95 -11.04
N LYS A 119 5.04 12.97 -11.43
CA LYS A 119 5.70 12.83 -12.73
C LYS A 119 5.00 11.71 -13.52
N PRO A 120 5.35 11.45 -14.79
CA PRO A 120 4.73 10.36 -15.54
C PRO A 120 5.19 8.94 -15.10
N ASN A 121 5.74 8.79 -13.89
CA ASN A 121 6.31 7.54 -13.42
C ASN A 121 5.26 6.72 -12.68
N VAL A 122 5.13 5.44 -13.06
CA VAL A 122 4.12 4.53 -12.51
C VAL A 122 4.72 3.17 -12.20
N VAL A 123 4.51 2.70 -10.98
CA VAL A 123 4.80 1.32 -10.57
C VAL A 123 3.51 0.51 -10.61
N ASN A 124 3.41 -0.42 -11.56
CA ASN A 124 2.21 -1.23 -11.79
C ASN A 124 2.34 -2.67 -11.25
N GLY A 125 1.23 -3.39 -11.22
CA GLY A 125 1.21 -4.85 -11.02
C GLY A 125 1.39 -5.29 -9.56
N ASN A 126 1.25 -4.38 -8.60
CA ASN A 126 1.34 -4.74 -7.18
C ASN A 126 0.01 -5.35 -6.71
N THR A 127 0.10 -6.36 -5.86
CA THR A 127 -1.06 -6.97 -5.20
C THR A 127 -0.88 -6.87 -3.69
N PHE A 128 -1.83 -6.24 -3.01
CA PHE A 128 -1.88 -6.21 -1.55
C PHE A 128 -2.76 -7.37 -1.08
N HIS A 129 -2.19 -8.26 -0.27
CA HIS A 129 -2.90 -9.42 0.25
C HIS A 129 -3.52 -9.11 1.62
N VAL A 130 -4.72 -9.63 1.86
CA VAL A 130 -5.39 -9.59 3.16
C VAL A 130 -5.68 -11.03 3.54
N GLN A 131 -5.07 -11.51 4.61
CA GLN A 131 -5.25 -12.88 5.09
C GLN A 131 -5.48 -12.81 6.59
N TRP A 132 -6.51 -13.49 7.08
CA TRP A 132 -6.85 -13.49 8.50
C TRP A 132 -7.45 -14.83 8.90
N SER A 133 -7.48 -15.11 10.20
CA SER A 133 -8.06 -16.33 10.75
C SER A 133 -9.35 -16.01 11.49
N LEU A 134 -10.38 -16.84 11.30
CA LEU A 134 -11.57 -16.82 12.14
C LEU A 134 -11.25 -17.49 13.48
N LEU A 135 -11.03 -16.70 14.52
CA LEU A 135 -10.95 -17.22 15.88
C LEU A 135 -12.36 -17.29 16.45
N SER A 136 -12.87 -18.51 16.67
CA SER A 136 -14.07 -18.75 17.47
C SER A 136 -13.66 -19.44 18.77
N PHE A 137 -14.05 -18.84 19.90
CA PHE A 137 -13.86 -19.47 21.21
C PHE A 137 -15.21 -20.04 21.64
N MET A 138 -15.31 -21.36 21.72
CA MET A 138 -16.45 -21.99 22.38
C MET A 138 -16.26 -21.86 23.89
N TYR A 139 -17.15 -21.12 24.55
CA TYR A 139 -17.23 -21.13 26.00
C TYR A 139 -17.95 -22.40 26.45
N THR A 140 -17.19 -23.39 26.92
CA THR A 140 -17.76 -24.53 27.64
C THR A 140 -17.97 -24.13 29.10
N ARG A 141 -19.23 -24.19 29.56
CA ARG A 141 -19.57 -24.13 31.00
C ARG A 141 -19.13 -25.39 31.72
#